data_AF-A0A3Q0SN18-F1
#
_entry.id   AF-A0A3Q0SN18-F1
#
_cell.length_a   1.000
_cell.length_b   1.000
_cell.length_c   1.000
_cell.angle_alpha   90.00
_cell.angle_beta   90.00
_cell.angle_gamma   90.00
#
_symmetry.space_group_name_H-M   'P 1'
#
loop_
_entity.id
_entity.type
_entity.pdbx_description
1 polymer ?
#
loop_
_entity_poly.entity_id
_entity_poly.type
_entity_poly.pdbx_seq_one_letter_code
_entity_poly.pdbx_strand_id
1 'polypeptide(L)'
;MLATLKGFNLINLDVLPEIRCICMEELGLWMKLYSSVFLNDSYLKYIGWMMHDKIPDVRLKCVLGLQGLYGDPLFLPKLDLFTSRFKDRMVSMTLDKDSEVAVQTMKLLVLISK
;
A
#
# COMPACT_ATOMS: atom_id res chain seq x y z
N MET A 1 -21.01 3.93 -3.77
CA MET A 1 -20.04 3.71 -4.86
C MET A 1 -19.38 4.99 -5.38
N LEU A 2 -20.10 6.12 -5.52
CA LEU A 2 -19.50 7.41 -5.93
C LEU A 2 -18.78 8.20 -4.82
N ALA A 3 -19.04 7.93 -3.54
CA ALA A 3 -18.39 8.62 -2.43
C ALA A 3 -16.90 8.25 -2.26
N THR A 4 -16.52 7.03 -2.66
CA THR A 4 -15.16 6.51 -2.46
C THR A 4 -14.14 7.06 -3.46
N LEU A 5 -14.52 7.38 -4.70
CA LEU A 5 -13.60 7.95 -5.69
C LEU A 5 -13.26 9.43 -5.43
N LYS A 6 -14.17 10.21 -4.83
CA LYS A 6 -13.85 11.58 -4.35
C LYS A 6 -13.00 11.55 -3.08
N GLY A 7 -13.15 10.52 -2.25
CA GLY A 7 -12.37 10.30 -1.03
C GLY A 7 -10.87 10.16 -1.27
N PHE A 8 -10.43 9.43 -2.31
CA PHE A 8 -9.00 9.18 -2.56
C PHE A 8 -8.16 10.45 -2.76
N ASN A 9 -8.74 11.51 -3.33
CA ASN A 9 -8.04 12.79 -3.50
C ASN A 9 -7.84 13.54 -2.17
N LEU A 10 -8.60 13.20 -1.12
CA LEU A 10 -8.54 13.83 0.20
C LEU A 10 -7.95 12.93 1.28
N ILE A 11 -7.57 11.67 0.99
CA ILE A 11 -7.05 10.74 2.01
C ILE A 11 -5.87 11.33 2.79
N ASN A 12 -4.94 12.01 2.11
CA ASN A 12 -3.82 12.67 2.78
C ASN A 12 -4.23 13.86 3.66
N LEU A 13 -5.45 14.37 3.47
CA LEU A 13 -6.03 15.50 4.21
C LEU A 13 -6.99 15.05 5.31
N ASP A 14 -7.37 13.76 5.36
CA ASP A 14 -8.19 13.23 6.44
C ASP A 14 -7.40 13.26 7.76
N VAL A 15 -7.90 14.03 8.72
CA VAL A 15 -7.24 14.24 10.01
C VAL A 15 -7.25 12.95 10.85
N LEU A 16 -8.28 12.10 10.69
CA LEU A 16 -8.48 10.88 11.47
C LEU A 16 -7.72 9.68 10.89
N PRO A 17 -6.78 9.08 11.63
CA PRO A 17 -5.99 7.95 11.13
C PRO A 17 -6.81 6.71 10.79
N GLU A 18 -7.91 6.47 11.51
CA GLU A 18 -8.77 5.29 11.36
C GLU A 18 -9.41 5.28 9.96
N ILE A 19 -9.83 6.44 9.47
CA ILE A 19 -10.39 6.59 8.11
C ILE A 19 -9.31 6.25 7.07
N ARG A 20 -8.09 6.77 7.25
CA ARG A 20 -6.97 6.49 6.35
C ARG A 20 -6.62 5.00 6.33
N CYS A 21 -6.65 4.32 7.47
CA CYS A 21 -6.49 2.87 7.57
C CYS A 21 -7.54 2.11 6.75
N ILE A 22 -8.83 2.43 6.96
CA ILE A 22 -9.95 1.78 6.24
C ILE A 22 -9.79 2.00 4.73
N CYS A 23 -9.46 3.22 4.30
CA CYS A 23 -9.25 3.50 2.87
C CYS A 23 -8.10 2.70 2.26
N MET A 24 -6.98 2.51 2.97
CA MET A 24 -5.85 1.72 2.47
C MET A 24 -6.16 0.23 2.42
N GLU A 25 -6.90 -0.29 3.40
CA GLU A 25 -7.35 -1.67 3.43
C GLU A 25 -8.29 -1.99 2.27
N GLU A 26 -9.31 -1.15 2.06
CA GLU A 26 -10.26 -1.31 0.95
C GLU A 26 -9.58 -1.15 -0.42
N LEU A 27 -8.64 -0.21 -0.56
CA LEU A 27 -7.91 -0.04 -1.81
C LEU A 27 -7.11 -1.29 -2.18
N GLY A 28 -6.37 -1.86 -1.22
CA GLY A 28 -5.62 -3.10 -1.44
C GLY A 28 -6.55 -4.26 -1.83
N LEU A 29 -7.72 -4.36 -1.19
CA LEU A 29 -8.72 -5.36 -1.51
C LEU A 29 -9.27 -5.19 -2.94
N TRP A 30 -9.60 -3.97 -3.35
CA TRP A 30 -10.13 -3.71 -4.70
C TRP A 30 -9.08 -3.93 -5.78
N MET A 31 -7.81 -3.62 -5.52
CA MET A 31 -6.72 -3.94 -6.43
C MET A 31 -6.61 -5.45 -6.67
N LYS A 32 -6.90 -6.27 -5.65
CA LYS A 32 -6.91 -7.73 -5.76
C LYS A 32 -8.16 -8.26 -6.46
N LEU A 33 -9.35 -7.80 -6.07
CA LEU A 33 -10.64 -8.30 -6.61
C LEU A 33 -10.96 -7.77 -8.01
N TYR A 34 -10.53 -6.55 -8.33
CA TYR A 34 -10.88 -5.82 -9.55
C TYR A 34 -9.62 -5.23 -10.22
N SER A 35 -8.59 -6.07 -10.38
CA SER A 35 -7.24 -5.68 -10.83
C SER A 35 -7.19 -5.09 -12.25
N SER A 36 -8.18 -5.36 -13.10
CA SER A 36 -8.29 -4.72 -14.42
C SER A 36 -8.60 -3.23 -14.34
N VAL A 37 -9.23 -2.78 -13.25
CA VAL A 37 -9.67 -1.40 -13.05
C VAL A 37 -8.79 -0.68 -12.04
N PHE A 38 -8.46 -1.31 -10.92
CA PHE A 38 -7.82 -0.63 -9.78
C PHE A 38 -6.32 -0.85 -9.68
N LEU A 39 -5.78 -1.94 -10.21
CA LEU A 39 -4.34 -2.20 -10.15
C LEU A 39 -3.61 -1.49 -11.30
N ASN A 40 -3.40 -0.19 -11.12
CA ASN A 40 -2.63 0.66 -12.02
C ASN A 40 -1.97 1.81 -11.24
N ASP A 41 -1.06 2.53 -11.88
CA ASP A 41 -0.26 3.60 -11.26
C ASP A 41 -1.08 4.74 -10.65
N SER A 42 -2.26 5.02 -11.21
CA SER A 42 -3.13 6.09 -10.71
C SER A 42 -3.65 5.81 -9.31
N TYR A 43 -3.79 4.54 -8.95
CA TYR A 43 -4.22 4.10 -7.63
C TYR A 43 -3.05 3.66 -6.74
N LEU A 44 -2.06 2.94 -7.30
CA LEU A 44 -0.88 2.48 -6.55
C LEU A 44 -0.12 3.64 -5.89
N LYS A 45 -0.12 4.83 -6.50
CA LYS A 45 0.49 6.03 -5.91
C LYS A 45 -0.04 6.35 -4.51
N TYR A 46 -1.32 6.07 -4.22
CA TYR A 46 -1.90 6.35 -2.91
C TYR A 46 -1.28 5.44 -1.84
N ILE A 47 -1.14 4.13 -2.11
CA ILE A 47 -0.42 3.22 -1.22
C ILE A 47 1.02 3.71 -1.01
N GLY A 48 1.71 4.09 -2.09
CA GLY A 48 3.08 4.60 -2.02
C GLY A 48 3.24 5.87 -1.17
N TRP A 49 2.29 6.80 -1.26
CA TRP A 49 2.27 8.00 -0.41
C TRP A 49 1.96 7.66 1.04
N MET A 50 0.99 6.80 1.29
CA MET A 50 0.54 6.43 2.64
C MET A 50 1.55 5.57 3.41
N MET A 51 2.53 4.96 2.74
CA MET A 51 3.72 4.41 3.40
C MET A 51 4.56 5.46 4.15
N HIS A 52 4.36 6.75 3.90
CA HIS A 52 5.02 7.86 4.61
C HIS A 52 4.16 8.45 5.73
N ASP A 53 2.99 7.88 6.01
CA ASP A 53 2.11 8.39 7.06
C ASP A 53 2.80 8.37 8.43
N LYS A 54 2.49 9.36 9.27
CA LYS A 54 3.03 9.46 10.62
C LYS A 54 2.50 8.34 11.53
N ILE A 55 1.30 7.85 11.25
CA ILE A 55 0.63 6.84 12.06
C ILE A 55 1.04 5.44 11.60
N PRO A 56 1.56 4.58 12.51
CA PRO A 56 2.05 3.25 12.17
C PRO A 56 0.98 2.36 11.55
N ASP A 57 -0.24 2.36 12.08
CA ASP A 57 -1.34 1.52 11.57
C ASP A 57 -1.63 1.78 10.09
N VAL A 58 -1.54 3.04 9.64
CA VAL A 58 -1.76 3.40 8.23
C VAL A 58 -0.65 2.80 7.36
N ARG A 59 0.61 2.91 7.81
CA ARG A 59 1.76 2.29 7.11
C ARG A 59 1.62 0.77 7.08
N LEU A 60 1.17 0.16 8.19
CA LEU A 60 0.93 -1.26 8.30
C LEU A 60 -0.10 -1.75 7.27
N LYS A 61 -1.24 -1.04 7.15
CA LYS A 61 -2.26 -1.37 6.14
C LYS A 61 -1.73 -1.30 4.71
N CYS A 62 -0.86 -0.33 4.41
CA CYS A 62 -0.19 -0.26 3.11
C CYS A 62 0.68 -1.50 2.85
N VAL A 63 1.52 -1.88 3.82
CA VAL A 63 2.42 -3.03 3.68
C VAL A 63 1.64 -4.34 3.52
N LEU A 64 0.58 -4.56 4.32
CA LEU A 64 -0.27 -5.74 4.22
C LEU A 64 -1.02 -5.80 2.87
N GLY A 65 -1.50 -4.66 2.39
CA GLY A 65 -2.09 -4.55 1.04
C GLY A 65 -1.09 -4.96 -0.04
N LEU A 66 0.14 -4.44 0.02
CA LEU A 66 1.20 -4.81 -0.92
C LEU A 66 1.57 -6.30 -0.84
N GLN A 67 1.67 -6.88 0.36
CA GLN A 67 1.90 -8.33 0.49
C GLN A 67 0.81 -9.15 -0.22
N GLY A 68 -0.45 -8.72 -0.12
CA GLY A 68 -1.57 -9.33 -0.82
C GLY A 68 -1.47 -9.25 -2.35
N LEU A 69 -0.81 -8.22 -2.89
CA LEU A 69 -0.60 -8.02 -4.33
C LEU A 69 0.64 -8.77 -4.84
N TYR A 70 1.78 -8.65 -4.16
CA TYR A 70 3.02 -9.36 -4.53
C TYR A 70 2.93 -10.88 -4.29
N GLY A 71 1.98 -11.34 -3.48
CA GLY A 71 1.71 -12.75 -3.29
C GLY A 71 1.06 -13.44 -4.50
N ASP A 72 0.58 -12.68 -5.50
CA ASP A 72 -0.02 -13.23 -6.73
C ASP A 72 0.86 -12.94 -7.95
N PRO A 73 1.47 -13.97 -8.58
CA PRO A 73 2.32 -13.81 -9.75
C PRO A 73 1.65 -13.10 -10.94
N LEU A 74 0.32 -13.16 -11.06
CA LEU A 74 -0.43 -12.51 -12.14
C LEU A 74 -0.37 -10.98 -12.05
N PHE A 75 -0.07 -10.43 -10.88
CA PHE A 75 -0.05 -8.99 -10.63
C PHE A 75 1.33 -8.36 -10.78
N LEU A 76 2.41 -9.16 -10.72
CA LEU A 76 3.80 -8.67 -10.70
C LEU A 76 4.14 -7.73 -11.87
N PRO A 77 3.76 -7.99 -13.14
CA PRO A 77 4.08 -7.08 -14.23
C PRO A 77 3.49 -5.67 -14.08
N LYS A 78 2.41 -5.53 -13.30
CA LYS A 78 1.78 -4.23 -13.02
C LYS A 78 2.43 -3.50 -11.84
N LEU A 79 3.33 -4.16 -11.10
CA LEU A 79 3.97 -3.62 -9.90
C LEU A 79 5.41 -3.17 -10.16
N ASP A 80 6.02 -3.46 -11.31
CA ASP A 80 7.43 -3.16 -11.59
C ASP A 80 7.77 -1.68 -11.41
N LEU A 81 6.99 -0.79 -12.02
CA LEU A 81 7.20 0.66 -11.92
C LEU A 81 7.02 1.16 -10.47
N PHE A 82 6.01 0.65 -9.78
CA PHE A 82 5.77 0.97 -8.37
C PHE A 82 6.94 0.51 -7.50
N THR A 83 7.41 -0.73 -7.70
CA THR A 83 8.55 -1.31 -7.00
C THR A 83 9.78 -0.43 -7.18
N SER A 84 10.13 -0.09 -8.41
CA SER A 84 11.30 0.73 -8.71
C SER A 84 11.22 2.10 -8.05
N ARG A 85 10.03 2.70 -8.01
CA ARG A 85 9.82 4.04 -7.46
C ARG A 85 9.87 4.08 -5.93
N PHE A 86 9.34 3.07 -5.26
CA PHE A 86 9.18 3.06 -3.81
C PHE A 86 10.11 2.08 -3.08
N LYS A 87 11.04 1.44 -3.78
CA LYS A 87 12.01 0.48 -3.23
C LYS A 87 12.73 1.02 -2.00
N ASP A 88 13.34 2.20 -2.11
CA ASP A 88 14.13 2.78 -1.01
C ASP A 88 13.25 3.04 0.21
N ARG A 89 11.99 3.45 -0.01
CA ARG A 89 11.04 3.62 1.08
C ARG A 89 10.73 2.28 1.76
N MET A 90 10.42 1.23 1.01
CA MET A 90 10.16 -0.10 1.57
C MET A 90 11.39 -0.63 2.33
N VAL A 91 12.59 -0.46 1.79
CA VAL A 91 13.83 -0.85 2.51
C VAL A 91 13.96 -0.07 3.82
N SER A 92 13.75 1.26 3.82
CA SER A 92 13.81 2.07 5.05
C SER A 92 12.81 1.64 6.12
N MET A 93 11.65 1.14 5.72
CA MET A 93 10.60 0.68 6.63
C MET A 93 10.94 -0.65 7.32
N THR A 94 11.98 -1.37 6.92
CA THR A 94 12.50 -2.51 7.71
C THR A 94 13.09 -2.07 9.05
N LEU A 95 13.39 -0.78 9.20
CA LEU A 95 13.85 -0.13 10.42
C LEU A 95 12.80 0.85 10.95
N ASP A 96 11.51 0.59 10.67
CA ASP A 96 10.42 1.41 11.20
C ASP A 96 10.45 1.42 12.73
N LYS A 97 10.04 2.55 13.33
CA LYS A 97 9.97 2.71 14.79
C LYS A 97 8.94 1.76 15.40
N ASP A 98 7.91 1.43 14.62
CA ASP A 98 6.93 0.42 14.98
C ASP A 98 7.43 -0.96 14.52
N SER A 99 7.57 -1.88 15.47
CA SER A 99 8.14 -3.21 15.22
C SER A 99 7.27 -4.07 14.31
N GLU A 100 5.94 -3.93 14.37
CA GLU A 100 5.04 -4.71 13.52
C GLU A 100 5.15 -4.24 12.07
N VAL A 101 5.19 -2.91 11.83
CA VAL A 101 5.45 -2.36 10.49
C VAL A 101 6.79 -2.87 9.94
N ALA A 102 7.84 -2.87 10.76
CA ALA A 102 9.16 -3.36 10.36
C ALA A 102 9.14 -4.84 9.97
N VAL A 103 8.53 -5.70 10.80
CA VAL A 103 8.41 -7.15 10.55
C VAL A 103 7.61 -7.43 9.28
N GLN A 104 6.47 -6.76 9.10
CA GLN A 104 5.65 -6.96 7.90
C GLN A 104 6.36 -6.43 6.64
N THR A 105 7.16 -5.37 6.76
CA THR A 105 7.94 -4.86 5.64
C THR A 105 9.03 -5.85 5.24
N MET A 106 9.70 -6.50 6.19
CA MET A 106 10.67 -7.56 5.88
C MET A 106 10.00 -8.72 5.13
N LYS A 107 8.82 -9.17 5.55
CA LYS A 107 8.05 -10.20 4.84
C LYS A 107 7.70 -9.77 3.42
N LEU A 108 7.31 -8.50 3.23
CA LEU A 108 7.04 -7.94 1.91
C LEU A 108 8.28 -7.99 1.01
N LEU A 109 9.45 -7.57 1.50
CA LEU A 109 10.68 -7.60 0.70
C LEU A 109 11.09 -9.03 0.32
N VAL A 110 10.84 -10.02 1.19
CA VAL A 110 11.04 -11.44 0.85
C VAL A 110 10.10 -11.90 -0.26
N LEU A 111 8.87 -11.39 -0.35
CA LEU A 111 7.97 -11.68 -1.47
C LEU A 111 8.47 -11.04 -2.77
N ILE A 112 9.02 -9.83 -2.70
CA ILE A 112 9.55 -9.09 -3.86
C ILE A 112 10.85 -9.71 -4.39
N SER A 113 11.67 -10.30 -3.53
CA SER A 113 12.95 -10.90 -3.92
C SER A 113 12.86 -12.31 -4.51
N LYS A 114 11.68 -12.93 -4.45
CA LYS A 114 11.42 -14.25 -5.05
C LYS A 114 11.22 -14.12 -6.55
#